data_AF-A0A8C3SHW1-F1
#
_entry.id   AF-A0A8C3SHW1-F1
#
_cell.length_a   1.000
_cell.length_b   1.000
_cell.length_c   1.000
_cell.angle_alpha   90.00
_cell.angle_beta   90.00
_cell.angle_gamma   90.00
#
_symmetry.space_group_name_H-M   'P 1'
#
loop_
_entity.id
_entity.type
_entity.pdbx_description
1 polymer ?
#
loop_
_entity_poly.entity_id
_entity_poly.type
_entity_poly.pdbx_seq_one_letter_code
_entity_poly.pdbx_strand_id
1 'polypeptide(L)'
;RHQKEDKIVQLVISGKSATGNTILGQKVFDSKLSVKPVTEKCVKGSRSWNGRVVVVVIDTSAILDTKVPDEETSQEICRCVVLSSPGPHALVLVTQLGRYTEEDKDAVRRMQEIFGVVVMKQVIILFTRKEDLGGGSLSDYVAHSDNRDLQRLIDECGNRYCAFNNKATGKEQAAQVEELMGLMETMVQENKGRYTNETYQYMERKREEIIQPMEQKLLKDLEEIQKCYEEKQKQIREEAENKDRFKIQNDLDKLENWSEFNKMKFNKNKDKCKVLH
;
A
#
# COMPACT_ATOMS: atom_id res chain seq x y z
N ARG A 1 -3.44 9.36 16.84
CA ARG A 1 -3.94 8.28 15.95
C ARG A 1 -4.42 8.80 14.59
N HIS A 2 -5.00 10.00 14.47
CA HIS A 2 -5.53 10.53 13.20
C HIS A 2 -4.52 10.78 12.06
N GLN A 3 -3.23 11.06 12.32
CA GLN A 3 -2.26 11.31 11.24
C GLN A 3 -1.81 10.06 10.44
N LYS A 4 -2.14 8.83 10.89
CA LYS A 4 -1.78 7.60 10.16
C LYS A 4 -2.81 7.21 9.10
N GLU A 5 -4.06 7.66 9.23
CA GLU A 5 -5.16 7.30 8.31
C GLU A 5 -5.08 8.07 6.98
N ASP A 6 -4.55 9.30 6.97
CA ASP A 6 -4.39 10.12 5.76
C ASP A 6 -3.34 9.60 4.75
N LYS A 7 -2.58 8.55 5.11
CA LYS A 7 -1.51 8.00 4.25
C LYS A 7 -1.94 6.82 3.40
N ILE A 8 -3.10 6.21 3.65
CA ILE A 8 -3.55 5.03 2.90
C ILE A 8 -4.93 5.28 2.34
N VAL A 9 -5.03 5.32 1.02
CA VAL A 9 -6.29 5.37 0.29
C VAL A 9 -6.64 3.95 -0.15
N GLN A 10 -7.89 3.55 -0.01
CA GLN A 10 -8.34 2.22 -0.43
C GLN A 10 -9.58 2.29 -1.30
N LEU A 11 -9.43 1.73 -2.51
CA LEU A 11 -10.46 1.64 -3.53
C LEU A 11 -10.85 0.18 -3.71
N VAL A 12 -12.16 -0.09 -3.75
CA VAL A 12 -12.69 -1.38 -4.20
C VAL A 12 -13.32 -1.17 -5.58
N ILE A 13 -12.91 -1.93 -6.59
CA ILE A 13 -13.34 -1.74 -7.98
C ILE A 13 -14.09 -2.98 -8.47
N SER A 14 -15.29 -2.80 -9.05
CA SER A 14 -16.10 -3.89 -9.59
C SER A 14 -15.48 -4.52 -10.86
N GLY A 15 -14.72 -5.61 -10.74
CA GLY A 15 -14.39 -6.56 -11.82
C GLY A 15 -13.58 -6.05 -13.03
N LYS A 16 -13.15 -4.78 -13.07
CA LYS A 16 -12.48 -4.19 -14.24
C LYS A 16 -10.98 -3.95 -13.98
N SER A 17 -10.20 -5.01 -14.16
CA SER A 17 -8.73 -5.05 -14.00
C SER A 17 -7.97 -3.94 -14.74
N ALA A 18 -8.44 -3.55 -15.93
CA ALA A 18 -7.83 -2.47 -16.71
C ALA A 18 -7.87 -1.12 -15.96
N THR A 19 -9.01 -0.78 -15.37
CA THR A 19 -9.17 0.43 -14.54
C THR A 19 -8.25 0.38 -13.32
N GLY A 20 -8.12 -0.79 -12.69
CA GLY A 20 -7.17 -1.03 -11.61
C GLY A 20 -5.72 -0.74 -12.02
N ASN A 21 -5.30 -1.26 -13.17
CA ASN A 21 -3.96 -1.02 -13.72
C ASN A 21 -3.73 0.46 -14.04
N THR A 22 -4.75 1.13 -14.56
CA THR A 22 -4.68 2.57 -14.83
C THR A 22 -4.49 3.36 -13.54
N ILE A 23 -5.25 3.05 -12.48
CA ILE A 23 -5.10 3.66 -11.15
C ILE A 23 -3.76 3.33 -10.52
N LEU A 24 -3.22 2.12 -10.72
CA LEU A 24 -1.91 1.74 -10.18
C LEU A 24 -0.73 2.19 -11.05
N GLY A 25 -0.96 2.69 -12.26
CA GLY A 25 0.10 3.08 -13.18
C GLY A 25 0.99 1.93 -13.67
N GLN A 26 0.60 0.68 -13.42
CA GLN A 26 1.37 -0.51 -13.74
C GLN A 26 0.45 -1.71 -13.97
N LYS A 27 0.91 -2.73 -14.70
CA LYS A 27 0.14 -3.94 -15.00
C LYS A 27 0.21 -4.93 -13.83
N VAL A 28 -0.63 -4.74 -12.82
CA VAL A 28 -0.75 -5.64 -11.65
C VAL A 28 -1.79 -6.73 -11.87
N PHE A 29 -2.88 -6.37 -12.53
CA PHE A 29 -4.05 -7.23 -12.70
C PHE A 29 -4.14 -7.71 -14.14
N ASP A 30 -4.44 -8.98 -14.34
CA ASP A 30 -4.64 -9.51 -15.69
C ASP A 30 -5.91 -8.89 -16.31
N SER A 31 -5.70 -8.14 -17.40
CA SER A 31 -6.76 -7.52 -18.19
C SER A 31 -6.68 -8.02 -19.62
N LYS A 32 -7.55 -8.97 -20.00
CA LYS A 32 -7.70 -9.48 -21.37
C LYS A 32 -9.15 -9.32 -21.79
N LEU A 33 -9.37 -9.07 -23.09
CA LEU A 33 -10.71 -9.14 -23.66
C LEU A 33 -11.10 -10.61 -23.74
N SER A 34 -12.05 -11.04 -22.92
CA SER A 34 -12.56 -12.41 -22.91
C SER A 34 -14.05 -12.41 -22.60
N VAL A 35 -14.74 -13.45 -23.09
CA VAL A 35 -16.17 -13.68 -22.81
C VAL A 35 -16.39 -14.13 -21.36
N LYS A 36 -15.37 -14.75 -20.74
CA LYS A 36 -15.37 -15.13 -19.32
C LYS A 36 -14.55 -14.13 -18.50
N PRO A 37 -14.86 -13.91 -17.21
CA PRO A 37 -13.98 -13.20 -16.29
C PRO A 37 -12.56 -13.75 -16.32
N VAL A 38 -11.55 -12.87 -16.39
CA VAL A 38 -10.12 -13.25 -16.31
C VAL A 38 -9.67 -13.37 -14.85
N THR A 39 -10.32 -12.64 -13.97
CA THR A 39 -10.00 -12.59 -12.55
C THR A 39 -11.06 -13.39 -11.82
N GLU A 40 -10.67 -14.57 -11.31
CA GLU A 40 -11.54 -15.49 -10.58
C GLU A 40 -11.52 -15.25 -9.06
N LYS A 41 -10.56 -14.47 -8.57
CA LYS A 41 -10.39 -14.19 -7.13
C LYS A 41 -10.03 -12.73 -6.89
N CYS A 42 -10.43 -12.18 -5.74
CA CYS A 42 -10.09 -10.82 -5.32
C CYS A 42 -8.58 -10.59 -5.35
N VAL A 43 -8.13 -9.46 -5.87
CA VAL A 43 -6.69 -9.16 -5.95
C VAL A 43 -6.41 -7.78 -5.40
N LYS A 44 -5.32 -7.65 -4.65
CA LYS A 44 -4.89 -6.39 -4.05
C LYS A 44 -3.59 -5.96 -4.71
N GLY A 45 -3.58 -4.72 -5.20
CA GLY A 45 -2.40 -4.02 -5.67
C GLY A 45 -2.24 -2.71 -4.92
N SER A 46 -1.03 -2.17 -4.92
CA SER A 46 -0.77 -0.88 -4.28
C SER A 46 0.33 -0.11 -4.97
N ARG A 47 0.28 1.22 -4.89
CA ARG A 47 1.34 2.14 -5.33
C ARG A 47 1.50 3.31 -4.37
N SER A 48 2.62 4.02 -4.48
CA SER A 48 2.75 5.37 -3.93
C SER A 48 2.25 6.39 -4.95
N TRP A 49 1.44 7.36 -4.51
CA TRP A 49 0.92 8.47 -5.31
C TRP A 49 0.89 9.73 -4.46
N ASN A 50 1.58 10.80 -4.88
CA ASN A 50 1.63 12.08 -4.16
C ASN A 50 1.90 11.95 -2.65
N GLY A 51 2.79 11.02 -2.27
CA GLY A 51 3.16 10.77 -0.86
C GLY A 51 2.15 9.93 -0.06
N ARG A 52 1.07 9.44 -0.70
CA ARG A 52 0.07 8.53 -0.13
C ARG A 52 0.22 7.14 -0.74
N VAL A 53 -0.10 6.10 0.02
CA VAL A 53 -0.21 4.72 -0.46
C VAL A 53 -1.63 4.52 -0.99
N VAL A 54 -1.78 4.31 -2.29
CA VAL A 54 -3.04 3.94 -2.92
C VAL A 54 -3.10 2.43 -2.99
N VAL A 55 -4.10 1.85 -2.35
CA VAL A 55 -4.44 0.43 -2.38
C VAL A 55 -5.66 0.25 -3.26
N VAL A 56 -5.53 -0.59 -4.28
CA VAL A 56 -6.64 -1.00 -5.13
C VAL A 56 -6.93 -2.46 -4.85
N VAL A 57 -8.15 -2.74 -4.43
CA VAL A 57 -8.71 -4.07 -4.39
C VAL A 57 -9.62 -4.20 -5.60
N ILE A 58 -9.29 -5.12 -6.50
CA ILE A 58 -10.23 -5.52 -7.54
C ILE A 58 -11.14 -6.54 -6.92
N ASP A 59 -12.40 -6.14 -6.80
CA ASP A 59 -13.46 -7.05 -6.47
C ASP A 59 -13.75 -7.93 -7.68
N THR A 60 -13.86 -9.22 -7.45
CA THR A 60 -14.08 -10.20 -8.51
C THR A 60 -15.49 -10.01 -9.07
N SER A 61 -15.64 -10.05 -10.39
CA SER A 61 -16.94 -10.12 -11.05
C SER A 61 -17.79 -11.32 -10.57
N ALA A 62 -17.20 -12.32 -9.90
CA ALA A 62 -17.92 -13.41 -9.24
C ALA A 62 -18.91 -12.94 -8.16
N ILE A 63 -18.65 -11.81 -7.47
CA ILE A 63 -19.61 -11.23 -6.52
C ILE A 63 -20.83 -10.63 -7.24
N LEU A 64 -20.66 -10.27 -8.52
CA LEU A 64 -21.59 -9.47 -9.32
C LEU A 64 -22.15 -10.21 -10.56
N ASP A 65 -21.88 -11.51 -10.73
CA ASP A 65 -22.35 -12.32 -11.89
C ASP A 65 -23.28 -13.49 -11.50
N THR A 66 -23.11 -14.13 -10.34
CA THR A 66 -23.85 -15.38 -10.02
C THR A 66 -25.24 -15.11 -9.42
N LYS A 67 -26.30 -15.66 -10.04
CA LYS A 67 -27.70 -15.47 -9.61
C LYS A 67 -28.02 -16.13 -8.25
N VAL A 68 -27.13 -16.97 -7.72
CA VAL A 68 -27.28 -17.64 -6.44
C VAL A 68 -25.94 -17.56 -5.70
N PRO A 69 -25.90 -17.08 -4.44
CA PRO A 69 -24.71 -17.18 -3.61
C PRO A 69 -24.42 -18.65 -3.33
N ASP A 70 -23.35 -19.18 -3.91
CA ASP A 70 -22.76 -20.45 -3.51
C ASP A 70 -21.64 -20.21 -2.48
N GLU A 71 -21.05 -21.30 -2.00
CA GLU A 71 -19.96 -21.26 -1.03
C GLU A 71 -18.76 -20.45 -1.56
N GLU A 72 -18.47 -20.56 -2.86
CA GLU A 72 -17.39 -19.84 -3.52
C GLU A 72 -17.64 -18.31 -3.53
N THR A 73 -18.86 -17.90 -3.86
CA THR A 73 -19.28 -16.49 -3.82
C THR A 73 -19.13 -15.91 -2.41
N SER A 74 -19.53 -16.67 -1.39
CA SER A 74 -19.44 -16.25 0.02
C SER A 74 -17.97 -16.12 0.48
N GLN A 75 -17.10 -17.04 0.04
CA GLN A 75 -15.67 -16.98 0.34
C GLN A 75 -15.01 -15.74 -0.29
N GLU A 76 -15.37 -15.39 -1.53
CA GLU A 76 -14.83 -14.21 -2.20
C GLU A 76 -15.34 -12.90 -1.60
N ILE A 77 -16.61 -12.83 -1.16
CA ILE A 77 -17.12 -11.70 -0.36
C ILE A 77 -16.29 -11.53 0.92
N CYS A 78 -16.07 -12.62 1.67
CA CYS A 78 -15.24 -12.57 2.87
C CYS A 78 -13.82 -12.11 2.55
N ARG A 79 -13.24 -12.59 1.45
CA ARG A 79 -11.90 -12.21 1.01
C ARG A 79 -11.82 -10.73 0.61
N CYS A 80 -12.82 -10.21 -0.09
CA CYS A 80 -12.94 -8.79 -0.41
C CYS A 80 -12.95 -7.95 0.88
N VAL A 81 -13.78 -8.32 1.87
CA VAL A 81 -13.88 -7.61 3.16
C VAL A 81 -12.56 -7.69 3.94
N VAL A 82 -11.89 -8.85 3.98
CA VAL A 82 -10.59 -8.99 4.65
C VAL A 82 -9.52 -8.12 3.99
N LEU A 83 -9.46 -8.09 2.66
CA LEU A 83 -8.50 -7.27 1.92
C LEU A 83 -8.78 -5.77 2.01
N SER A 84 -10.04 -5.39 2.25
CA SER A 84 -10.50 -4.02 2.39
C SER A 84 -10.71 -3.54 3.82
N SER A 85 -10.43 -4.38 4.82
CA SER A 85 -10.51 -4.02 6.24
C SER A 85 -9.52 -2.90 6.61
N PRO A 86 -9.95 -1.92 7.44
CA PRO A 86 -11.21 -1.85 8.21
C PRO A 86 -12.39 -1.26 7.43
N GLY A 87 -12.22 -0.99 6.15
CA GLY A 87 -13.26 -0.50 5.25
C GLY A 87 -12.68 0.34 4.09
N PRO A 88 -13.30 0.31 2.90
CA PRO A 88 -12.85 1.10 1.76
C PRO A 88 -13.14 2.60 1.95
N HIS A 89 -12.26 3.42 1.40
CA HIS A 89 -12.48 4.87 1.31
C HIS A 89 -13.46 5.21 0.19
N ALA A 90 -13.43 4.42 -0.89
CA ALA A 90 -14.41 4.50 -1.96
C ALA A 90 -14.65 3.13 -2.58
N LEU A 91 -15.89 2.92 -3.01
CA LEU A 91 -16.26 1.87 -3.94
C LEU A 91 -16.39 2.50 -5.33
N VAL A 92 -15.75 1.91 -6.33
CA VAL A 92 -15.77 2.40 -7.70
C VAL A 92 -16.58 1.44 -8.55
N LEU A 93 -17.77 1.88 -8.92
CA LEU A 93 -18.63 1.14 -9.84
C LEU A 93 -18.23 1.48 -11.26
N VAL A 94 -17.69 0.50 -11.97
CA VAL A 94 -17.19 0.73 -13.33
C VAL A 94 -18.25 0.31 -14.34
N THR A 95 -18.62 1.22 -15.24
CA THR A 95 -19.51 0.96 -16.39
C THR A 95 -18.87 1.46 -17.69
N GLN A 96 -19.39 1.06 -18.85
CA GLN A 96 -18.88 1.54 -20.13
C GLN A 96 -19.71 2.73 -20.58
N LEU A 97 -19.05 3.78 -21.10
CA LEU A 97 -19.75 4.90 -21.71
C LEU A 97 -20.72 4.40 -22.80
N GLY A 98 -21.95 4.91 -22.78
CA GLY A 98 -23.01 4.53 -23.71
C GLY A 98 -23.64 3.16 -23.43
N ARG A 99 -23.20 2.42 -22.40
CA ARG A 99 -23.67 1.06 -22.13
C ARG A 99 -23.81 0.82 -20.62
N TYR A 100 -25.01 1.15 -20.12
CA TYR A 100 -25.49 0.75 -18.80
C TYR A 100 -26.55 -0.34 -18.95
N THR A 101 -26.24 -1.57 -18.54
CA THR A 101 -27.04 -2.77 -18.84
C THR A 101 -27.70 -3.39 -17.62
N GLU A 102 -28.52 -4.43 -17.81
CA GLU A 102 -29.12 -5.19 -16.70
C GLU A 102 -28.04 -5.82 -15.80
N GLU A 103 -26.89 -6.23 -16.36
CA GLU A 103 -25.76 -6.72 -15.58
C GLU A 103 -25.19 -5.64 -14.64
N ASP A 104 -25.13 -4.38 -15.10
CA ASP A 104 -24.71 -3.27 -14.23
C ASP A 104 -25.74 -3.01 -13.11
N LYS A 105 -27.04 -3.18 -13.39
CA LYS A 105 -28.11 -3.07 -12.37
C LYS A 105 -28.02 -4.21 -11.35
N ASP A 106 -27.77 -5.43 -11.80
CA ASP A 106 -27.54 -6.60 -10.95
C ASP A 106 -26.33 -6.40 -10.05
N ALA A 107 -25.25 -5.82 -10.59
CA ALA A 107 -24.08 -5.47 -9.81
C ALA A 107 -24.40 -4.45 -8.69
N VAL A 108 -25.16 -3.39 -9.00
CA VAL A 108 -25.58 -2.40 -7.99
C VAL A 108 -26.44 -3.05 -6.90
N ARG A 109 -27.41 -3.89 -7.28
CA ARG A 109 -28.27 -4.60 -6.33
C ARG A 109 -27.45 -5.48 -5.38
N ARG A 110 -26.56 -6.30 -5.90
CA ARG A 110 -25.70 -7.16 -5.07
C ARG A 110 -24.76 -6.38 -4.16
N MET A 111 -24.21 -5.25 -4.64
CA MET A 111 -23.43 -4.36 -3.79
C MET A 111 -24.24 -3.85 -2.59
N GLN A 112 -25.50 -3.45 -2.82
CA GLN A 112 -26.41 -3.02 -1.76
C GLN A 112 -26.82 -4.17 -0.83
N GLU A 113 -26.93 -5.41 -1.33
CA GLU A 113 -27.21 -6.59 -0.50
C GLU A 113 -26.04 -6.91 0.44
N ILE A 114 -24.80 -6.80 -0.05
CA ILE A 114 -23.58 -7.14 0.71
C ILE A 114 -23.19 -6.04 1.69
N PHE A 115 -23.23 -4.78 1.24
CA PHE A 115 -22.77 -3.63 2.00
C PHE A 115 -23.94 -2.78 2.54
N GLY A 116 -25.19 -3.19 2.33
CA GLY A 116 -26.33 -2.37 2.70
C GLY A 116 -26.47 -1.11 1.84
N VAL A 117 -27.67 -0.55 1.82
CA VAL A 117 -28.03 0.61 0.98
C VAL A 117 -27.22 1.88 1.27
N VAL A 118 -26.68 2.02 2.49
CA VAL A 118 -25.88 3.19 2.90
C VAL A 118 -24.54 3.26 2.15
N VAL A 119 -24.08 2.14 1.59
CA VAL A 119 -22.83 2.09 0.80
C VAL A 119 -22.83 3.06 -0.37
N MET A 120 -24.00 3.37 -0.95
CA MET A 120 -24.12 4.25 -2.12
C MET A 120 -23.55 5.66 -1.86
N LYS A 121 -23.52 6.10 -0.60
CA LYS A 121 -22.88 7.36 -0.21
C LYS A 121 -21.37 7.37 -0.44
N GLN A 122 -20.76 6.19 -0.50
CA GLN A 122 -19.32 5.96 -0.66
C GLN A 122 -18.98 5.40 -2.05
N VAL A 123 -19.92 5.46 -3.01
CA VAL A 123 -19.75 5.00 -4.38
C VAL A 123 -19.42 6.17 -5.31
N ILE A 124 -18.48 5.94 -6.23
CA ILE A 124 -18.17 6.78 -7.38
C ILE A 124 -18.39 5.96 -8.65
N ILE A 125 -19.12 6.52 -9.61
CA ILE A 125 -19.35 5.88 -10.91
C ILE A 125 -18.20 6.22 -11.86
N LEU A 126 -17.54 5.21 -12.42
CA LEU A 126 -16.44 5.39 -13.35
C LEU A 126 -16.82 4.87 -14.74
N PHE A 127 -16.95 5.79 -15.69
CA PHE A 127 -17.20 5.47 -17.08
C PHE A 127 -15.89 5.13 -17.79
N THR A 128 -15.82 3.95 -18.40
CA THR A 128 -14.71 3.56 -19.27
C THR A 128 -14.99 3.98 -20.71
N ARG A 129 -13.92 4.01 -21.53
CA ARG A 129 -13.96 4.49 -22.92
C ARG A 129 -14.22 5.98 -23.03
N LYS A 130 -13.53 6.78 -22.22
CA LYS A 130 -13.59 8.26 -22.29
C LYS A 130 -13.33 8.79 -23.70
N GLU A 131 -12.53 8.10 -24.51
CA GLU A 131 -12.26 8.47 -25.90
C GLU A 131 -13.52 8.55 -26.77
N ASP A 132 -14.58 7.81 -26.43
CA ASP A 132 -15.84 7.77 -27.17
C ASP A 132 -16.68 9.05 -26.97
N LEU A 133 -16.31 9.95 -26.05
CA LEU A 133 -16.93 11.28 -25.90
C LEU A 133 -16.63 12.21 -27.08
N GLY A 134 -15.63 11.91 -27.92
CA GLY A 134 -15.31 12.71 -29.11
C GLY A 134 -14.95 14.17 -28.83
N GLY A 135 -14.46 14.47 -27.63
CA GLY A 135 -14.16 15.84 -27.16
C GLY A 135 -15.32 16.54 -26.43
N GLY A 136 -16.50 15.92 -26.35
CA GLY A 136 -17.59 16.37 -25.49
C GLY A 136 -17.29 16.17 -24.00
N SER A 137 -18.06 16.83 -23.14
CA SER A 137 -17.90 16.68 -21.69
C SER A 137 -18.69 15.47 -21.18
N LEU A 138 -18.17 14.80 -20.15
CA LEU A 138 -18.87 13.73 -19.47
C LEU A 138 -20.17 14.24 -18.80
N SER A 139 -20.14 15.47 -18.30
CA SER A 139 -21.31 16.10 -17.68
C SER A 139 -22.45 16.27 -18.68
N ASP A 140 -22.14 16.66 -19.93
CA ASP A 140 -23.15 16.76 -20.98
C ASP A 140 -23.72 15.39 -21.33
N TYR A 141 -22.89 14.35 -21.42
CA TYR A 141 -23.35 12.98 -21.63
C TYR A 141 -24.33 12.52 -20.55
N VAL A 142 -24.00 12.76 -19.27
CA VAL A 142 -24.86 12.40 -18.13
C VAL A 142 -26.17 13.19 -18.17
N ALA A 143 -26.10 14.51 -18.39
CA ALA A 143 -27.27 15.38 -18.41
C ALA A 143 -28.26 15.05 -19.53
N HIS A 144 -27.76 14.62 -20.69
CA HIS A 144 -28.58 14.30 -21.86
C HIS A 144 -28.86 12.80 -22.03
N SER A 145 -28.50 11.97 -21.04
CA SER A 145 -28.81 10.54 -21.09
C SER A 145 -30.32 10.30 -21.01
N ASP A 146 -30.85 9.47 -21.91
CA ASP A 146 -32.23 8.98 -21.88
C ASP A 146 -32.42 7.76 -20.97
N ASN A 147 -31.32 7.21 -20.44
CA ASN A 147 -31.33 6.05 -19.56
C ASN A 147 -31.69 6.46 -18.12
N ARG A 148 -32.98 6.35 -17.78
CA ARG A 148 -33.51 6.71 -16.45
C ARG A 148 -32.90 5.93 -15.30
N ASP A 149 -32.51 4.67 -15.52
CA ASP A 149 -31.89 3.88 -14.46
C ASP A 149 -30.46 4.32 -14.18
N LEU A 150 -29.72 4.73 -15.22
CA LEU A 150 -28.40 5.36 -15.05
C LEU A 150 -28.53 6.71 -14.30
N GLN A 151 -29.51 7.54 -14.66
CA GLN A 151 -29.75 8.81 -13.96
C GLN A 151 -30.06 8.58 -12.48
N ARG A 152 -30.94 7.63 -12.16
CA ARG A 152 -31.26 7.27 -10.77
C ARG A 152 -30.02 6.82 -10.01
N LEU A 153 -29.20 5.97 -10.62
CA LEU A 153 -27.95 5.50 -10.00
C LEU A 153 -26.99 6.67 -9.71
N ILE A 154 -26.86 7.62 -10.63
CA ILE A 154 -26.03 8.82 -10.45
C ILE A 154 -26.54 9.67 -9.29
N ASP A 155 -27.85 9.85 -9.17
CA ASP A 155 -28.48 10.57 -8.07
C ASP A 155 -28.27 9.87 -6.72
N GLU A 156 -28.44 8.54 -6.67
CA GLU A 156 -28.15 7.72 -5.48
C GLU A 156 -26.67 7.81 -5.06
N CYS A 157 -25.78 7.96 -6.04
CA CYS A 157 -24.36 8.20 -5.84
C CYS A 157 -24.04 9.70 -5.69
N GLY A 158 -25.01 10.56 -5.37
CA GLY A 158 -24.79 11.98 -5.08
C GLY A 158 -24.04 12.74 -6.18
N ASN A 159 -24.31 12.43 -7.44
CA ASN A 159 -23.66 13.03 -8.62
C ASN A 159 -22.13 12.83 -8.68
N ARG A 160 -21.61 11.76 -8.06
CA ARG A 160 -20.18 11.41 -8.10
C ARG A 160 -19.89 10.50 -9.28
N TYR A 161 -19.32 11.07 -10.34
CA TYR A 161 -18.88 10.31 -11.51
C TYR A 161 -17.60 10.89 -12.14
N CYS A 162 -16.82 10.03 -12.80
CA CYS A 162 -15.67 10.42 -13.63
C CYS A 162 -15.53 9.47 -14.83
N ALA A 163 -14.63 9.78 -15.76
CA ALA A 163 -14.38 8.93 -16.93
C ALA A 163 -12.89 8.65 -17.16
N PHE A 164 -12.59 7.41 -17.55
CA PHE A 164 -11.24 6.94 -17.84
C PHE A 164 -11.11 6.48 -19.29
N ASN A 165 -10.00 6.89 -19.90
CA ASN A 165 -9.40 6.19 -21.03
C ASN A 165 -8.34 5.25 -20.47
N ASN A 166 -8.64 3.94 -20.41
CA ASN A 166 -7.71 2.95 -19.85
C ASN A 166 -6.48 2.70 -20.76
N LYS A 167 -6.44 3.26 -21.97
CA LYS A 167 -5.29 3.24 -22.88
C LYS A 167 -4.41 4.48 -22.72
N ALA A 168 -4.86 5.50 -21.99
CA ALA A 168 -4.10 6.71 -21.75
C ALA A 168 -2.79 6.41 -21.01
N THR A 169 -1.75 7.19 -21.32
CA THR A 169 -0.44 7.10 -20.67
C THR A 169 0.05 8.49 -20.29
N GLY A 170 1.07 8.56 -19.42
CA GLY A 170 1.72 9.82 -19.06
C GLY A 170 0.76 10.82 -18.42
N LYS A 171 0.70 12.04 -18.95
CA LYS A 171 -0.05 13.16 -18.36
C LYS A 171 -1.56 12.92 -18.34
N GLU A 172 -2.13 12.33 -19.40
CA GLU A 172 -3.57 12.06 -19.47
C GLU A 172 -3.97 11.01 -18.41
N GLN A 173 -3.16 9.95 -18.28
CA GLN A 173 -3.36 8.95 -17.22
C GLN A 173 -3.26 9.57 -15.83
N ALA A 174 -2.28 10.45 -15.60
CA ALA A 174 -2.13 11.10 -14.32
C ALA A 174 -3.33 12.01 -13.98
N ALA A 175 -3.82 12.78 -14.96
CA ALA A 175 -4.93 13.70 -14.77
C ALA A 175 -6.25 12.99 -14.43
N GLN A 176 -6.59 11.90 -15.12
CA GLN A 176 -7.81 11.15 -14.81
C GLN A 176 -7.75 10.46 -13.45
N VAL A 177 -6.57 10.00 -13.01
CA VAL A 177 -6.43 9.43 -11.67
C VAL A 177 -6.51 10.53 -10.60
N GLU A 178 -5.95 11.71 -10.85
CA GLU A 178 -6.07 12.85 -9.95
C GLU A 178 -7.54 13.31 -9.78
N GLU A 179 -8.32 13.33 -10.87
CA GLU A 179 -9.76 13.61 -10.84
C GLU A 179 -10.51 12.63 -9.92
N LEU A 180 -10.24 11.32 -10.05
CA LEU A 180 -10.82 10.29 -9.19
C LEU A 180 -10.42 10.49 -7.72
N MET A 181 -9.15 10.80 -7.44
CA MET A 181 -8.67 11.01 -6.07
C MET A 181 -9.34 12.24 -5.44
N GLY A 182 -9.49 13.33 -6.18
CA GLY A 182 -10.18 14.54 -5.70
C GLY A 182 -11.65 14.31 -5.37
N LEU A 183 -12.38 13.56 -6.21
CA LEU A 183 -13.77 13.16 -5.94
C LEU A 183 -13.87 12.32 -4.66
N MET A 184 -12.98 11.35 -4.50
CA MET A 184 -12.94 10.50 -3.33
C MET A 184 -12.59 11.28 -2.06
N GLU A 185 -11.61 12.19 -2.10
CA GLU A 185 -11.26 13.00 -0.93
C GLU A 185 -12.44 13.85 -0.45
N THR A 186 -13.15 14.47 -1.40
CA THR A 186 -14.37 15.24 -1.11
C THR A 186 -15.44 14.34 -0.48
N MET A 187 -15.72 13.20 -1.10
CA MET A 187 -16.71 12.23 -0.62
C MET A 187 -16.39 11.69 0.78
N VAL A 188 -15.13 11.34 1.06
CA VAL A 188 -14.70 10.84 2.36
C VAL A 188 -14.86 11.91 3.45
N GLN A 189 -14.57 13.17 3.13
CA GLN A 189 -14.78 14.29 4.05
C GLN A 189 -16.26 14.49 4.36
N GLU A 190 -17.13 14.49 3.34
CA GLU A 190 -18.58 14.62 3.50
C GLU A 190 -19.18 13.48 4.34
N ASN A 191 -18.69 12.25 4.14
CA ASN A 191 -19.12 11.07 4.88
C ASN A 191 -18.42 10.89 6.24
N LYS A 192 -17.52 11.80 6.63
CA LYS A 192 -16.75 11.76 7.89
C LYS A 192 -15.88 10.51 8.05
N GLY A 193 -15.35 9.99 6.95
CA GLY A 193 -14.42 8.86 6.93
C GLY A 193 -14.78 7.80 5.91
N ARG A 194 -14.09 6.66 6.03
CA ARG A 194 -14.27 5.46 5.20
C ARG A 194 -15.62 4.78 5.46
N TYR A 195 -16.05 3.96 4.51
CA TYR A 195 -17.21 3.09 4.70
C TYR A 195 -16.94 2.05 5.80
N THR A 196 -17.94 1.73 6.62
CA THR A 196 -17.88 0.63 7.59
C THR A 196 -19.28 0.07 7.86
N ASN A 197 -19.33 -1.20 8.27
CA ASN A 197 -20.54 -1.90 8.72
C ASN A 197 -20.17 -2.94 9.79
N GLU A 198 -21.16 -3.70 10.28
CA GLU A 198 -20.96 -4.72 11.32
C GLU A 198 -19.88 -5.76 10.93
N THR A 199 -19.86 -6.19 9.66
CA THR A 199 -18.86 -7.13 9.14
C THR A 199 -17.45 -6.54 9.19
N TYR A 200 -17.27 -5.30 8.75
CA TYR A 200 -15.98 -4.61 8.81
C TYR A 200 -15.52 -4.39 10.26
N GLN A 201 -16.42 -4.00 11.15
CA GLN A 201 -16.11 -3.82 12.58
C GLN A 201 -15.73 -5.14 13.24
N TYR A 202 -16.39 -6.24 12.89
CA TYR A 202 -16.03 -7.58 13.36
C TYR A 202 -14.62 -7.98 12.87
N MET A 203 -14.34 -7.78 11.58
CA MET A 203 -13.03 -8.09 11.02
C MET A 203 -11.91 -7.22 11.59
N GLU A 204 -12.19 -5.94 11.84
CA GLU A 204 -11.26 -5.05 12.51
C GLU A 204 -10.94 -5.57 13.90
N ARG A 205 -11.93 -5.87 14.75
CA ARG A 205 -11.71 -6.46 16.09
C ARG A 205 -10.90 -7.75 16.03
N LYS A 206 -11.24 -8.68 15.12
CA LYS A 206 -10.49 -9.93 14.95
C LYS A 206 -9.04 -9.70 14.51
N ARG A 207 -8.82 -8.72 13.65
CA ARG A 207 -7.48 -8.30 13.25
C ARG A 207 -6.70 -7.74 14.45
N GLU A 208 -7.34 -6.95 15.31
CA GLU A 208 -6.71 -6.46 16.54
C GLU A 208 -6.39 -7.59 17.51
N GLU A 209 -7.27 -8.58 17.67
CA GLU A 209 -7.06 -9.73 18.56
C GLU A 209 -5.93 -10.66 18.09
N ILE A 210 -5.81 -10.88 16.78
CA ILE A 210 -4.90 -11.89 16.22
C ILE A 210 -3.58 -11.27 15.73
N ILE A 211 -3.68 -10.23 14.89
CA ILE A 211 -2.51 -9.71 14.15
C ILE A 211 -1.70 -8.74 15.01
N GLN A 212 -2.34 -7.85 15.79
CA GLN A 212 -1.59 -6.86 16.57
C GLN A 212 -0.61 -7.50 17.58
N PRO A 213 -0.97 -8.57 18.34
CA PRO A 213 -0.02 -9.22 19.23
C PRO A 213 1.15 -9.85 18.47
N MET A 214 0.90 -10.41 17.28
CA MET A 214 1.96 -10.98 16.43
C MET A 214 2.91 -9.89 15.91
N GLU A 215 2.38 -8.76 15.43
CA GLU A 215 3.17 -7.61 14.98
C GLU A 215 4.00 -7.01 16.11
N GLN A 216 3.41 -6.87 17.30
CA GLN A 216 4.12 -6.37 18.49
C GLN A 216 5.24 -7.32 18.92
N LYS A 217 4.98 -8.63 18.87
CA LYS A 217 6.01 -9.64 19.19
C LYS A 217 7.14 -9.58 18.17
N LEU A 218 6.82 -9.56 16.88
CA LEU A 218 7.80 -9.43 15.81
C LEU A 218 8.65 -8.16 15.95
N LEU A 219 8.03 -7.02 16.31
CA LEU A 219 8.75 -5.77 16.52
C LEU A 219 9.74 -5.87 17.69
N LYS A 220 9.33 -6.47 18.82
CA LYS A 220 10.22 -6.71 19.96
C LYS A 220 11.37 -7.64 19.58
N ASP A 221 11.08 -8.73 18.88
CA ASP A 221 12.10 -9.67 18.41
C ASP A 221 13.13 -8.95 17.49
N LEU A 222 12.68 -8.05 16.62
CA LEU A 222 13.55 -7.24 15.76
C LEU A 222 14.42 -6.25 16.56
N GLU A 223 13.85 -5.59 17.57
CA GLU A 223 14.59 -4.69 18.47
C GLU A 223 15.68 -5.44 19.26
N GLU A 224 15.38 -6.66 19.74
CA GLU A 224 16.34 -7.52 20.44
C GLU A 224 17.48 -7.97 19.52
N ILE A 225 17.16 -8.36 18.28
CA ILE A 225 18.17 -8.72 17.26
C ILE A 225 19.08 -7.53 16.97
N GLN A 226 18.51 -6.34 16.81
CA GLN A 226 19.26 -5.13 16.52
C GLN A 226 20.20 -4.75 17.67
N LYS A 227 19.70 -4.83 18.91
CA LYS A 227 20.52 -4.62 20.11
C LYS A 227 21.68 -5.62 20.20
N CYS A 228 21.43 -6.91 19.97
CA CYS A 228 22.49 -7.92 19.92
C CYS A 228 23.54 -7.62 18.84
N TYR A 229 23.09 -7.13 17.66
CA TYR A 229 24.01 -6.76 16.58
C TYR A 229 24.90 -5.57 16.98
N GLU A 230 24.32 -4.54 17.59
CA GLU A 230 25.05 -3.36 18.08
C GLU A 230 26.05 -3.71 19.19
N GLU A 231 25.66 -4.58 20.13
CA GLU A 231 26.54 -5.07 21.19
C GLU A 231 27.71 -5.88 20.63
N LYS A 232 27.46 -6.80 19.68
CA LYS A 232 28.54 -7.53 18.99
C LYS A 232 29.47 -6.61 18.22
N GLN A 233 28.93 -5.60 17.54
CA GLN A 233 29.73 -4.58 16.85
C GLN A 233 30.63 -3.79 17.82
N LYS A 234 30.12 -3.48 19.02
CA LYS A 234 30.90 -2.82 20.07
C LYS A 234 32.00 -3.73 20.62
N GLN A 235 31.70 -5.00 20.91
CA GLN A 235 32.67 -5.99 21.38
C GLN A 235 33.81 -6.19 20.37
N ILE A 236 33.48 -6.34 19.08
CA ILE A 236 34.49 -6.47 18.02
C ILE A 236 35.40 -5.24 17.95
N ARG A 237 34.84 -4.03 18.09
CA ARG A 237 35.63 -2.79 18.13
C ARG A 237 36.55 -2.73 19.34
N GLU A 238 36.03 -3.02 20.54
CA GLU A 238 36.81 -3.03 21.78
C GLU A 238 37.93 -4.09 21.75
N GLU A 239 37.68 -5.27 21.19
CA GLU A 239 38.70 -6.32 21.00
C GLU A 239 39.79 -5.91 20.01
N ALA A 240 39.43 -5.22 18.91
CA ALA A 240 40.40 -4.68 17.96
C ALA A 240 41.28 -3.60 18.58
N GLU A 241 40.68 -2.63 19.28
CA GLU A 241 41.40 -1.56 19.99
C GLU A 241 42.33 -2.11 21.09
N ASN A 242 41.87 -3.12 21.84
CA ASN A 242 42.69 -3.75 22.87
C ASN A 242 43.88 -4.52 22.28
N LYS A 243 43.68 -5.22 21.14
CA LYS A 243 44.79 -5.88 20.43
C LYS A 243 45.82 -4.87 19.95
N ASP A 244 45.37 -3.76 19.36
CA ASP A 244 46.28 -2.70 18.90
C ASP A 244 47.04 -2.06 20.05
N ARG A 245 46.36 -1.76 21.17
CA ARG A 245 46.97 -1.23 22.40
C ARG A 245 48.03 -2.19 22.96
N PHE A 246 47.72 -3.49 23.04
CA PHE A 246 48.66 -4.50 23.52
C PHE A 246 49.90 -4.62 22.62
N LYS A 247 49.71 -4.45 21.30
CA LYS A 247 50.80 -4.46 20.33
C LYS A 247 51.72 -3.25 20.52
N ILE A 248 51.14 -2.05 20.66
CA ILE A 248 51.87 -0.81 20.94
C ILE A 248 52.65 -0.92 22.25
N GLN A 249 52.03 -1.43 23.31
CA GLN A 249 52.70 -1.59 24.60
C GLN A 249 53.92 -2.51 24.52
N ASN A 250 53.79 -3.66 23.86
CA ASN A 250 54.93 -4.57 23.67
C ASN A 250 56.08 -3.91 22.88
N ASP A 251 55.77 -3.08 21.89
CA ASP A 251 56.79 -2.38 21.12
C ASP A 251 57.46 -1.27 21.93
N LEU A 252 56.72 -0.58 22.81
CA LEU A 252 57.27 0.37 23.79
C LEU A 252 58.20 -0.33 24.79
N ASP A 253 57.79 -1.47 25.35
CA ASP A 253 58.61 -2.23 26.31
C ASP A 253 59.93 -2.71 25.65
N LYS A 254 59.90 -3.11 24.37
CA LYS A 254 61.12 -3.45 23.61
C LYS A 254 62.04 -2.24 23.44
N LEU A 255 61.48 -1.06 23.13
CA LEU A 255 62.26 0.17 22.97
C LEU A 255 62.91 0.61 24.29
N GLU A 256 62.19 0.47 25.41
CA GLU A 256 62.71 0.81 26.74
C GLU A 256 63.86 -0.12 27.13
N ASN A 257 63.67 -1.45 26.97
CA ASN A 257 64.73 -2.44 27.19
C ASN A 257 65.96 -2.18 26.30
N TRP A 258 65.76 -1.83 25.02
CA TRP A 258 66.85 -1.50 24.11
C TRP A 258 67.60 -0.23 24.54
N SER A 259 66.88 0.79 25.01
CA SER A 259 67.44 2.03 25.56
C SER A 259 68.28 1.77 26.82
N GLU A 260 67.78 0.97 27.76
CA GLU A 260 68.51 0.59 28.98
C GLU A 260 69.79 -0.20 28.67
N PHE A 261 69.71 -1.17 27.76
CA PHE A 261 70.85 -1.94 27.32
C PHE A 261 71.94 -1.03 26.71
N ASN A 262 71.54 -0.04 25.90
CA ASN A 262 72.48 0.92 25.31
C ASN A 262 73.07 1.90 26.34
N LYS A 263 72.29 2.36 27.32
CA LYS A 263 72.80 3.15 28.46
C LYS A 263 73.85 2.36 29.27
N MET A 264 73.59 1.07 29.54
CA MET A 264 74.56 0.19 30.21
C MET A 264 75.84 0.03 29.40
N LYS A 265 75.75 -0.18 28.08
CA LYS A 265 76.92 -0.24 27.20
C LYS A 265 77.70 1.07 27.20
N PHE A 266 77.01 2.21 27.14
CA PHE A 266 77.64 3.53 27.14
C PHE A 266 78.37 3.81 28.47
N ASN A 267 77.75 3.50 29.61
CA ASN A 267 78.37 3.65 30.93
C ASN A 267 79.60 2.73 31.10
N LYS A 268 79.52 1.46 30.68
CA LYS A 268 80.69 0.56 30.69
C LYS A 268 81.86 1.08 29.83
N ASN A 269 81.57 1.71 28.69
CA ASN A 269 82.60 2.32 27.85
C ASN A 269 83.16 3.61 28.47
N LYS A 270 82.34 4.40 29.17
CA LYS A 270 82.77 5.59 29.91
C LYS A 270 83.69 5.26 31.09
N ASP A 271 83.42 4.17 31.81
CA ASP A 271 84.28 3.68 32.90
C ASP A 271 85.62 3.14 32.38
N LYS A 272 85.63 2.48 31.21
CA LYS A 272 86.88 2.09 30.54
C LYS A 272 87.75 3.28 30.13
N CYS A 273 87.16 4.41 29.74
CA CYS A 273 87.91 5.62 29.41
C CYS A 273 88.48 6.36 30.64
N LYS A 274 87.93 6.15 31.84
CA LYS A 274 88.45 6.76 33.09
C LYS A 274 89.65 6.03 33.70
N VAL A 275 89.94 4.78 33.28
CA VAL A 275 91.08 3.98 33.75
C VAL A 275 92.36 4.25 32.91
N LEU A 276 92.25 5.09 31.88
CA LEU A 276 93.34 5.44 30.93
C LEU A 276 93.83 6.89 31.08
N HIS A 277 93.59 7.52 32.24
CA HIS A 277 94.20 8.79 32.68
C HIS A 277 94.79 8.59 34.07
#